data_AF-A0A967Z4L4-F1
#
_entry.id   AF-A0A967Z4L4-F1
#
_cell.length_a   1.000
_cell.length_b   1.000
_cell.length_c   1.000
_cell.angle_alpha   90.00
_cell.angle_beta   90.00
_cell.angle_gamma   90.00
#
_symmetry.space_group_name_H-M   'P 1'
#
loop_
_entity.id
_entity.type
_entity.pdbx_description
1 polymer ?
#
loop_
_entity_poly.entity_id
_entity_poly.type
_entity_poly.pdbx_seq_one_letter_code
_entity_poly.pdbx_strand_id
1 'polypeptide(L)'
;VTVDLHPAHDPGLHIGRVGSVHFPDGRSLSATSGGPPQPANLSSTTLAGRWWGRGPIFQMQLDRTTLTYDLTAKGQAAADAFDGSQNPQTRCIPMTPPTIMLYTSIFDVTLTEERMDISGEWLKMERTIWLDGRDHPPASERFLQGHSVGHWEGDTLVIDTTNYEDHAAGLTFELPSGAQKHSIERMTLSDDGKRMEYAWTIEDPEYLTAPVSGTGTWAYRPDLERQEIECDPEVAIRFMERQNASE
;
A
#
# COMPACT_ATOMS: atom_id res chain seq x y z
N VAL A 1 -32.83 -2.89 -12.08
CA VAL A 1 -31.57 -2.17 -11.76
C VAL A 1 -30.86 -1.95 -13.07
N THR A 2 -30.44 -0.72 -13.36
CA THR A 2 -29.69 -0.36 -14.57
C THR A 2 -28.28 0.02 -14.16
N VAL A 3 -27.25 -0.45 -14.85
CA VAL A 3 -25.84 -0.21 -14.50
C VAL A 3 -25.15 0.49 -15.65
N ASP A 4 -24.58 1.67 -15.40
CA ASP A 4 -23.70 2.36 -16.33
C ASP A 4 -22.29 1.77 -16.19
N LEU A 5 -21.69 1.32 -17.29
CA LEU A 5 -20.38 0.68 -17.32
C LEU A 5 -19.43 1.45 -18.24
N HIS A 6 -18.20 1.66 -17.78
CA HIS A 6 -17.08 2.11 -18.60
C HIS A 6 -16.19 0.90 -18.92
N PRO A 7 -16.24 0.37 -20.15
CA PRO A 7 -15.45 -0.80 -20.53
C PRO A 7 -13.95 -0.49 -20.51
N ALA A 8 -13.12 -1.50 -20.25
CA ALA A 8 -11.67 -1.39 -20.38
C ALA A 8 -11.27 -0.95 -21.81
N HIS A 9 -10.22 -0.14 -21.90
CA HIS A 9 -9.71 0.35 -23.20
C HIS A 9 -8.94 -0.72 -24.00
N ASP A 10 -8.49 -1.80 -23.34
CA ASP A 10 -7.71 -2.87 -23.94
C ASP A 10 -8.62 -3.92 -24.62
N PRO A 11 -8.51 -4.12 -25.95
CA PRO A 11 -9.28 -5.12 -26.67
C PRO A 11 -8.91 -6.55 -26.22
N GLY A 12 -9.80 -7.19 -25.45
CA GLY A 12 -9.63 -8.57 -24.97
C GLY A 12 -9.90 -8.72 -23.46
N LEU A 13 -9.84 -7.62 -22.71
CA LEU A 13 -10.24 -7.59 -21.31
C LEU A 13 -11.76 -7.40 -21.21
N HIS A 14 -12.49 -8.46 -20.86
CA HIS A 14 -13.94 -8.44 -20.62
C HIS A 14 -14.31 -7.89 -19.23
N ILE A 15 -13.73 -6.75 -18.87
CA ILE A 15 -13.96 -6.05 -17.59
C ILE A 15 -14.39 -4.60 -17.85
N GLY A 16 -15.16 -4.03 -16.93
CA GLY A 16 -15.59 -2.63 -17.00
C GLY A 16 -15.83 -2.05 -15.62
N ARG A 17 -15.53 -0.77 -15.45
CA ARG A 17 -15.78 -0.03 -14.21
C ARG A 17 -17.25 0.36 -14.15
N VAL A 18 -17.94 -0.01 -13.07
CA VAL A 18 -19.29 0.50 -12.79
C VAL A 18 -19.20 2.01 -12.55
N GLY A 19 -19.86 2.80 -13.39
CA GLY A 19 -20.00 4.24 -13.25
C GLY A 19 -21.15 4.59 -12.32
N SER A 20 -22.33 4.01 -12.54
CA SER A 20 -23.46 4.20 -11.63
C SER A 20 -24.45 3.03 -11.67
N VAL A 21 -25.21 2.87 -10.59
CA VAL A 21 -26.25 1.84 -10.42
C VAL A 21 -27.56 2.54 -10.12
N HIS A 22 -28.56 2.38 -10.97
CA HIS A 22 -29.90 2.97 -10.83
C HIS A 22 -30.92 1.92 -10.39
N PHE A 23 -31.70 2.24 -9.37
CA PHE A 23 -32.74 1.39 -8.82
C PHE A 23 -34.13 1.79 -9.37
N PRO A 24 -35.10 0.86 -9.46
CA PRO A 24 -36.44 1.16 -9.96
C PRO A 24 -37.23 2.20 -9.14
N ASP A 25 -36.83 2.42 -7.89
CA ASP A 25 -37.40 3.42 -6.98
C ASP A 25 -36.82 4.84 -7.17
N GLY A 26 -35.96 5.03 -8.18
CA GLY A 26 -35.34 6.32 -8.51
C GLY A 26 -34.06 6.62 -7.74
N ARG A 27 -33.63 5.75 -6.80
CA ARG A 27 -32.30 5.89 -6.17
C ARG A 27 -31.20 5.59 -7.17
N SER A 28 -30.06 6.25 -7.03
CA SER A 28 -28.85 5.93 -7.77
C SER A 28 -27.62 5.90 -6.85
N LEU A 29 -26.69 5.01 -7.14
CA LEU A 29 -25.35 4.96 -6.56
C LEU A 29 -24.37 5.32 -7.65
N SER A 30 -23.60 6.39 -7.49
CA SER A 30 -22.52 6.73 -8.43
C SER A 30 -21.19 6.32 -7.83
N ALA A 31 -20.36 5.66 -8.63
CA ALA A 31 -18.96 5.46 -8.31
C ALA A 31 -18.27 6.83 -8.35
N THR A 32 -18.12 7.45 -7.19
CA THR A 32 -17.34 8.68 -7.06
C THR A 32 -15.87 8.30 -6.86
N SER A 33 -14.99 8.87 -7.68
CA SER A 33 -13.56 8.81 -7.42
C SER A 33 -13.26 9.58 -6.13
N GLY A 34 -12.57 8.97 -5.18
CA GLY A 34 -12.12 9.65 -3.96
C GLY A 34 -12.90 9.34 -2.69
N GLY A 35 -13.74 8.28 -2.72
CA GLY A 35 -14.43 7.67 -1.58
C GLY A 35 -15.37 8.61 -0.82
N PRO A 36 -15.89 8.20 0.37
CA PRO A 36 -16.82 9.01 1.11
C PRO A 36 -16.16 10.34 1.52
N PRO A 37 -16.84 11.49 1.34
CA PRO A 37 -16.29 12.79 1.71
C PRO A 37 -15.95 12.81 3.20
N GLN A 38 -14.80 13.38 3.56
CA GLN A 38 -14.40 13.52 4.96
C GLN A 38 -15.27 14.58 5.64
N PRO A 39 -15.92 14.27 6.77
CA PRO A 39 -16.67 15.27 7.53
C PRO A 39 -15.77 16.42 7.99
N ALA A 40 -16.28 17.66 7.91
CA ALA A 40 -15.48 18.87 8.12
C ALA A 40 -14.91 19.02 9.55
N ASN A 41 -15.52 18.32 10.52
CA ASN A 41 -15.26 18.39 11.95
C ASN A 41 -14.33 17.29 12.49
N LEU A 42 -13.73 16.46 11.62
CA LEU A 42 -12.78 15.44 12.04
C LEU A 42 -11.35 15.96 11.90
N SER A 43 -10.57 15.87 12.97
CA SER A 43 -9.13 16.20 13.04
C SER A 43 -8.48 15.40 14.15
N SER A 44 -7.20 15.07 14.00
CA SER A 44 -6.34 14.53 15.05
C SER A 44 -5.35 15.58 15.53
N THR A 45 -4.82 15.41 16.74
CA THR A 45 -3.65 16.15 17.25
C THR A 45 -2.40 15.27 17.36
N THR A 46 -2.48 14.01 16.91
CA THR A 46 -1.40 13.02 16.97
C THR A 46 -1.41 12.15 15.71
N LEU A 47 -0.35 11.37 15.47
CA LEU A 47 -0.36 10.36 14.40
C LEU A 47 -1.22 9.13 14.75
N ALA A 48 -1.65 8.95 16.01
CA ALA A 48 -2.55 7.86 16.38
C ALA A 48 -3.96 8.07 15.85
N GLY A 49 -4.66 6.96 15.64
CA GLY A 49 -6.04 6.90 15.21
C GLY A 49 -6.22 6.16 13.89
N ARG A 50 -7.41 6.32 13.32
CA ARG A 50 -7.78 5.67 12.06
C ARG A 50 -7.55 6.61 10.90
N TRP A 51 -6.84 6.11 9.91
CA TRP A 51 -6.44 6.84 8.73
C TRP A 51 -6.90 6.09 7.50
N TRP A 52 -7.28 6.85 6.48
CA TRP A 52 -7.60 6.33 5.18
C TRP A 52 -6.51 6.73 4.19
N GLY A 53 -5.73 5.76 3.73
CA GLY A 53 -4.69 5.98 2.73
C GLY A 53 -5.28 6.54 1.44
N ARG A 54 -4.70 7.60 0.91
CA ARG A 54 -5.05 8.22 -0.38
C ARG A 54 -3.87 8.14 -1.35
N GLY A 55 -3.19 7.01 -1.39
CA GLY A 55 -2.14 6.82 -2.37
C GLY A 55 -2.72 6.46 -3.74
N PRO A 56 -2.17 7.01 -4.83
CA PRO A 56 -2.67 6.74 -6.16
C PRO A 56 -2.27 5.34 -6.64
N ILE A 57 -1.63 4.49 -5.83
CA ILE A 57 -0.98 3.24 -6.29
C ILE A 57 -1.96 2.36 -7.07
N PHE A 58 -3.17 2.16 -6.55
CA PHE A 58 -4.20 1.35 -7.21
C PHE A 58 -4.67 1.97 -8.55
N GLN A 59 -4.82 3.29 -8.58
CA GLN A 59 -5.23 4.00 -9.79
C GLN A 59 -4.09 4.05 -10.82
N MET A 60 -2.85 4.27 -10.38
CA MET A 60 -1.66 4.23 -11.21
C MET A 60 -1.45 2.86 -11.84
N GLN A 61 -1.78 1.80 -11.10
CA GLN A 61 -1.73 0.42 -11.58
C GLN A 61 -2.82 0.15 -12.62
N LEU A 62 -4.07 0.59 -12.38
CA LEU A 62 -5.16 0.47 -13.35
C LEU A 62 -4.88 1.25 -14.63
N ASP A 63 -4.30 2.44 -14.51
CA ASP A 63 -3.99 3.34 -15.63
C ASP A 63 -2.67 2.96 -16.34
N ARG A 64 -1.99 1.88 -15.89
CA ARG A 64 -0.65 1.46 -16.31
C ARG A 64 0.38 2.60 -16.31
N THR A 65 0.20 3.59 -15.46
CA THR A 65 1.21 4.62 -15.22
C THR A 65 2.22 4.05 -14.25
N THR A 66 3.31 3.50 -14.77
CA THR A 66 4.41 2.99 -13.97
C THR A 66 5.17 4.15 -13.33
N LEU A 67 5.44 4.05 -12.03
CA LEU A 67 6.60 4.75 -11.49
C LEU A 67 7.81 4.23 -12.27
N THR A 68 8.47 5.11 -13.04
CA THR A 68 9.63 4.72 -13.82
C THR A 68 10.82 4.65 -12.87
N TYR A 69 11.28 3.43 -12.58
CA TYR A 69 12.47 3.20 -11.78
C TYR A 69 13.64 2.90 -12.71
N ASP A 70 14.80 3.46 -12.40
CA ASP A 70 16.03 3.08 -13.09
C ASP A 70 16.51 1.74 -12.54
N LEU A 71 16.25 0.66 -13.28
CA LEU A 71 16.47 -0.72 -12.83
C LEU A 71 17.89 -1.21 -13.08
N THR A 72 18.39 -2.07 -12.19
CA THR A 72 19.60 -2.86 -12.47
C THR A 72 19.31 -3.91 -13.55
N ALA A 73 20.34 -4.61 -14.03
CA ALA A 73 20.14 -5.75 -14.92
C ALA A 73 19.25 -6.85 -14.29
N LYS A 74 19.40 -7.09 -12.97
CA LYS A 74 18.55 -8.03 -12.22
C LYS A 74 17.13 -7.50 -12.09
N GLY A 75 16.97 -6.19 -11.84
CA GLY A 75 15.67 -5.52 -11.80
C GLY A 75 14.91 -5.60 -13.13
N GLN A 76 15.59 -5.30 -14.23
CA GLN A 76 15.00 -5.38 -15.57
C GLN A 76 14.58 -6.82 -15.91
N ALA A 77 15.45 -7.80 -15.66
CA ALA A 77 15.12 -9.20 -15.90
C ALA A 77 13.93 -9.69 -15.07
N ALA A 78 13.78 -9.21 -13.83
CA ALA A 78 12.63 -9.53 -12.98
C ALA A 78 11.33 -8.90 -13.52
N ALA A 79 11.39 -7.63 -13.94
CA ALA A 79 10.25 -6.93 -14.54
C ALA A 79 9.78 -7.62 -15.83
N ASP A 80 10.73 -7.98 -16.72
CA ASP A 80 10.43 -8.64 -17.99
C ASP A 80 9.85 -10.05 -17.80
N ALA A 81 10.24 -10.72 -16.71
CA ALA A 81 9.76 -12.04 -16.35
C ALA A 81 8.50 -12.02 -15.46
N PHE A 82 7.94 -10.83 -15.16
CA PHE A 82 6.80 -10.73 -14.28
C PHE A 82 5.57 -11.39 -14.90
N ASP A 83 4.94 -12.27 -14.13
CA ASP A 83 3.63 -12.82 -14.42
C ASP A 83 2.71 -12.69 -13.19
N GLY A 84 1.40 -12.66 -13.42
CA GLY A 84 0.42 -12.47 -12.34
C GLY A 84 0.46 -13.56 -11.24
N SER A 85 1.07 -14.72 -11.49
CA SER A 85 1.16 -15.83 -10.53
C SER A 85 2.25 -15.63 -9.49
N GLN A 86 3.19 -14.73 -9.78
CA GLN A 86 4.22 -14.31 -8.85
C GLN A 86 3.68 -13.30 -7.83
N ASN A 87 2.49 -12.72 -8.04
CA ASN A 87 1.89 -11.78 -7.11
C ASN A 87 1.66 -12.45 -5.73
N PRO A 88 2.39 -12.03 -4.67
CA PRO A 88 2.32 -12.65 -3.35
C PRO A 88 0.95 -12.46 -2.67
N GLN A 89 0.17 -11.48 -3.11
CA GLN A 89 -1.18 -11.23 -2.59
C GLN A 89 -2.16 -12.37 -2.91
N THR A 90 -1.90 -13.17 -3.95
CA THR A 90 -2.68 -14.40 -4.24
C THR A 90 -2.53 -15.46 -3.13
N ARG A 91 -1.47 -15.37 -2.33
CA ARG A 91 -1.19 -16.21 -1.16
C ARG A 91 -1.37 -15.44 0.15
N CYS A 92 -2.14 -14.36 0.12
CA CYS A 92 -2.44 -13.53 1.28
C CYS A 92 -1.21 -12.88 1.95
N ILE A 93 -0.12 -12.69 1.20
CA ILE A 93 1.09 -12.04 1.69
C ILE A 93 1.03 -10.55 1.30
N PRO A 94 0.98 -9.61 2.27
CA PRO A 94 0.97 -8.19 1.98
C PRO A 94 2.28 -7.73 1.36
N MET A 95 2.21 -6.67 0.54
CA MET A 95 3.42 -5.97 0.10
C MET A 95 4.14 -5.34 1.29
N THR A 96 5.38 -4.93 1.07
CA THR A 96 6.22 -4.34 2.12
C THR A 96 6.21 -2.80 2.04
N PRO A 97 6.51 -2.08 3.13
CA PRO A 97 6.60 -0.63 3.12
C PRO A 97 7.73 -0.15 2.20
N PRO A 98 7.63 1.04 1.60
CA PRO A 98 6.53 2.00 1.73
C PRO A 98 5.33 1.67 0.82
N THR A 99 5.44 0.68 -0.09
CA THR A 99 4.41 0.45 -1.11
C THR A 99 3.04 0.11 -0.54
N ILE A 100 2.98 -0.76 0.47
CA ILE A 100 1.71 -1.07 1.17
C ILE A 100 1.11 0.16 1.87
N MET A 101 1.95 1.12 2.28
CA MET A 101 1.52 2.36 2.94
C MET A 101 0.87 3.36 1.98
N LEU A 102 0.98 3.12 0.66
CA LEU A 102 0.35 3.92 -0.39
C LEU A 102 -0.98 3.32 -0.86
N TYR A 103 -1.46 2.25 -0.24
CA TYR A 103 -2.73 1.64 -0.63
C TYR A 103 -3.91 2.52 -0.23
N THR A 104 -4.95 2.52 -1.06
CA THR A 104 -6.25 3.09 -0.70
C THR A 104 -6.97 2.15 0.26
N SER A 105 -6.54 2.14 1.51
CA SER A 105 -6.98 1.21 2.56
C SER A 105 -7.11 1.93 3.90
N ILE A 106 -7.79 1.30 4.85
CA ILE A 106 -7.89 1.80 6.22
C ILE A 106 -6.67 1.31 7.01
N PHE A 107 -6.00 2.23 7.70
CA PHE A 107 -4.91 1.96 8.61
C PHE A 107 -5.28 2.44 10.01
N ASP A 108 -5.21 1.54 10.98
CA ASP A 108 -5.33 1.88 12.39
C ASP A 108 -3.93 2.00 12.99
N VAL A 109 -3.67 3.15 13.61
CA VAL A 109 -2.39 3.50 14.21
C VAL A 109 -2.54 3.65 15.71
N THR A 110 -1.77 2.89 16.48
CA THR A 110 -1.55 3.16 17.90
C THR A 110 -0.17 3.79 18.07
N LEU A 111 -0.06 4.73 18.99
CA LEU A 111 1.19 5.43 19.26
C LEU A 111 1.41 5.51 20.77
N THR A 112 2.59 5.10 21.20
CA THR A 112 3.07 5.17 22.58
C THR A 112 4.45 5.83 22.58
N GLU A 113 5.03 6.02 23.77
CA GLU A 113 6.41 6.51 23.87
C GLU A 113 7.43 5.48 23.34
N GLU A 114 7.13 4.19 23.41
CA GLU A 114 8.06 3.11 23.03
C GLU A 114 7.91 2.65 21.59
N ARG A 115 6.73 2.80 20.99
CA ARG A 115 6.44 2.31 19.64
C ARG A 115 5.19 2.90 19.01
N MET A 116 5.13 2.80 17.69
CA MET A 116 3.93 2.97 16.87
C MET A 116 3.57 1.63 16.22
N ASP A 117 2.34 1.16 16.39
CA ASP A 117 1.83 -0.01 15.67
C ASP A 117 0.86 0.45 14.59
N ILE A 118 1.03 -0.07 13.37
CA ILE A 118 0.18 0.19 12.22
C ILE A 118 -0.43 -1.13 11.78
N SER A 119 -1.76 -1.15 11.70
CA SER A 119 -2.50 -2.28 11.18
C SER A 119 -3.33 -1.86 9.96
N GLY A 120 -3.14 -2.53 8.83
CA GLY A 120 -3.80 -2.25 7.57
C GLY A 120 -4.96 -3.21 7.29
N GLU A 121 -6.09 -2.68 6.83
CA GLU A 121 -7.26 -3.46 6.41
C GLU A 121 -6.89 -4.50 5.35
N TRP A 122 -6.11 -4.11 4.36
CA TRP A 122 -5.68 -4.99 3.29
C TRP A 122 -4.71 -6.07 3.79
N LEU A 123 -5.09 -7.34 3.58
CA LEU A 123 -4.28 -8.53 3.91
C LEU A 123 -3.79 -8.61 5.36
N LYS A 124 -4.48 -7.93 6.28
CA LYS A 124 -4.12 -7.86 7.71
C LYS A 124 -2.64 -7.52 7.91
N MET A 125 -2.13 -6.55 7.14
CA MET A 125 -0.77 -6.06 7.31
C MET A 125 -0.59 -5.52 8.72
N GLU A 126 0.46 -5.97 9.41
CA GLU A 126 0.82 -5.49 10.75
C GLU A 126 2.28 -5.02 10.70
N ARG A 127 2.54 -3.83 11.23
CA ARG A 127 3.88 -3.24 11.30
C ARG A 127 4.07 -2.55 12.63
N THR A 128 5.20 -2.82 13.28
CA THR A 128 5.65 -2.08 14.47
C THR A 128 6.85 -1.22 14.10
N ILE A 129 6.83 0.03 14.56
CA ILE A 129 7.93 0.99 14.47
C ILE A 129 8.37 1.31 15.89
N TRP A 130 9.60 0.94 16.24
CA TRP A 130 10.15 1.15 17.57
C TRP A 130 10.66 2.58 17.75
N LEU A 131 10.26 3.23 18.84
CA LEU A 131 10.58 4.63 19.16
C LEU A 131 11.45 4.77 20.42
N ASP A 132 11.84 3.64 21.02
CA ASP A 132 12.61 3.57 22.26
C ASP A 132 14.13 3.76 22.08
N GLY A 133 14.57 4.12 20.86
CA GLY A 133 15.98 4.39 20.56
C GLY A 133 16.86 3.15 20.40
N ARG A 134 16.27 1.96 20.22
CA ARG A 134 17.03 0.75 19.91
C ARG A 134 17.64 0.79 18.51
N ASP A 135 18.74 0.06 18.33
CA ASP A 135 19.32 -0.21 17.02
C ASP A 135 18.55 -1.33 16.28
N HIS A 136 18.80 -1.46 14.97
CA HIS A 136 18.33 -2.62 14.21
C HIS A 136 19.02 -3.91 14.68
N PRO A 137 18.32 -5.06 14.59
CA PRO A 137 18.93 -6.36 14.87
C PRO A 137 19.99 -6.70 13.81
N PRO A 138 20.86 -7.69 14.08
CA PRO A 138 21.83 -8.17 13.11
C PRO A 138 21.20 -8.51 11.77
N ALA A 139 21.91 -8.26 10.66
CA ALA A 139 21.41 -8.50 9.30
C ALA A 139 21.07 -9.97 9.00
N SER A 140 21.35 -10.93 9.89
CA SER A 140 20.87 -12.31 9.76
C SER A 140 19.38 -12.46 10.10
N GLU A 141 18.84 -11.56 10.91
CA GLU A 141 17.41 -11.56 11.27
C GLU A 141 16.64 -10.79 10.21
N ARG A 142 15.61 -11.43 9.63
CA ARG A 142 14.81 -10.87 8.53
C ARG A 142 13.34 -10.93 8.88
N PHE A 143 12.58 -9.96 8.38
CA PHE A 143 11.17 -9.78 8.67
C PHE A 143 10.43 -9.40 7.38
N LEU A 144 9.21 -9.92 7.22
CA LEU A 144 8.35 -9.62 6.08
C LEU A 144 8.16 -8.10 5.87
N GLN A 145 7.84 -7.34 6.92
CA GLN A 145 7.63 -5.88 6.85
C GLN A 145 8.92 -5.09 7.13
N GLY A 146 10.07 -5.77 7.24
CA GLY A 146 11.31 -5.19 7.74
C GLY A 146 11.28 -4.92 9.25
N HIS A 147 12.42 -4.49 9.79
CA HIS A 147 12.53 -3.97 11.16
C HIS A 147 12.60 -2.45 11.11
N SER A 148 11.60 -1.77 11.67
CA SER A 148 11.53 -0.32 11.67
C SER A 148 11.92 0.28 13.02
N VAL A 149 12.78 1.30 13.00
CA VAL A 149 13.07 2.17 14.14
C VAL A 149 12.73 3.61 13.74
N GLY A 150 12.36 4.45 14.69
CA GLY A 150 12.00 5.82 14.39
C GLY A 150 12.39 6.81 15.48
N HIS A 151 12.52 8.06 15.06
CA HIS A 151 12.83 9.20 15.91
C HIS A 151 12.10 10.45 15.44
N TRP A 152 11.87 11.39 16.35
CA TRP A 152 11.21 12.66 16.03
C TRP A 152 12.21 13.73 15.59
N GLU A 153 11.94 14.37 14.46
CA GLU A 153 12.58 15.59 14.01
C GLU A 153 11.54 16.71 14.01
N GLY A 154 11.47 17.46 15.12
CA GLY A 154 10.39 18.42 15.32
C GLY A 154 9.04 17.70 15.46
N ASP A 155 8.12 17.96 14.53
CA ASP A 155 6.79 17.35 14.44
C ASP A 155 6.73 16.14 13.49
N THR A 156 7.86 15.78 12.89
CA THR A 156 7.94 14.74 11.87
C THR A 156 8.56 13.48 12.46
N LEU A 157 7.84 12.37 12.39
CA LEU A 157 8.38 11.06 12.70
C LEU A 157 9.20 10.57 11.50
N VAL A 158 10.50 10.37 11.71
CA VAL A 158 11.39 9.74 10.74
C VAL A 158 11.52 8.27 11.08
N ILE A 159 11.42 7.41 10.08
CA ILE A 159 11.41 5.96 10.24
C ILE A 159 12.50 5.40 9.33
N ASP A 160 13.45 4.68 9.91
CA ASP A 160 14.43 3.86 9.19
C ASP A 160 13.97 2.41 9.21
N THR A 161 13.95 1.76 8.06
CA THR A 161 13.58 0.34 7.96
C THR A 161 14.57 -0.43 7.10
N THR A 162 15.07 -1.52 7.66
CA THR A 162 15.94 -2.51 7.00
C THR A 162 15.49 -3.93 7.39
N ASN A 163 16.36 -4.94 7.25
CA ASN A 163 16.10 -6.33 7.62
C ASN A 163 14.87 -6.93 6.91
N TYR A 164 14.62 -6.53 5.66
CA TYR A 164 13.57 -7.14 4.84
C TYR A 164 13.94 -8.56 4.43
N GLU A 165 12.94 -9.45 4.41
CA GLU A 165 13.01 -10.68 3.64
C GLU A 165 12.96 -10.38 2.13
N ASP A 166 13.51 -11.28 1.31
CA ASP A 166 13.30 -11.21 -0.13
C ASP A 166 11.80 -11.30 -0.43
N HIS A 167 11.30 -10.38 -1.26
CA HIS A 167 9.87 -10.24 -1.47
C HIS A 167 9.53 -10.11 -2.95
N ALA A 168 8.62 -10.94 -3.45
CA ALA A 168 8.28 -11.02 -4.88
C ALA A 168 7.62 -9.74 -5.44
N ALA A 169 7.01 -8.92 -4.58
CA ALA A 169 6.41 -7.64 -4.94
C ALA A 169 6.79 -6.57 -3.90
N GLY A 170 8.10 -6.40 -3.69
CA GLY A 170 8.65 -5.58 -2.62
C GLY A 170 8.85 -4.12 -2.97
N LEU A 171 9.01 -3.79 -4.26
CA LEU A 171 9.13 -2.39 -4.74
C LEU A 171 7.83 -1.94 -5.40
N THR A 172 7.30 -2.75 -6.32
CA THR A 172 5.98 -2.59 -6.95
C THR A 172 5.34 -3.96 -7.11
N PHE A 173 4.16 -4.05 -7.75
CA PHE A 173 3.57 -5.34 -8.09
C PHE A 173 4.47 -6.21 -8.96
N GLU A 174 5.19 -5.57 -9.88
CA GLU A 174 5.99 -6.23 -10.93
C GLU A 174 7.46 -6.32 -10.56
N LEU A 175 7.87 -5.63 -9.48
CA LEU A 175 9.25 -5.52 -9.05
C LEU A 175 9.45 -6.13 -7.66
N PRO A 176 10.23 -7.21 -7.57
CA PRO A 176 10.68 -7.75 -6.30
C PRO A 176 11.57 -6.75 -5.54
N SER A 177 11.78 -7.02 -4.25
CA SER A 177 12.87 -6.42 -3.49
C SER A 177 13.75 -7.49 -2.87
N GLY A 178 15.02 -7.16 -2.67
CA GLY A 178 16.01 -8.03 -2.02
C GLY A 178 16.20 -7.71 -0.55
N ALA A 179 16.99 -8.55 0.12
CA ALA A 179 17.42 -8.37 1.49
C ALA A 179 18.28 -7.10 1.74
N GLN A 180 18.79 -6.47 0.67
CA GLN A 180 19.46 -5.16 0.73
C GLN A 180 18.51 -3.97 0.60
N LYS A 181 17.20 -4.20 0.54
CA LYS A 181 16.23 -3.11 0.63
C LYS A 181 16.40 -2.33 1.92
N HIS A 182 16.39 -1.02 1.80
CA HIS A 182 16.37 -0.05 2.89
C HIS A 182 15.38 1.05 2.54
N SER A 183 14.63 1.53 3.54
CA SER A 183 13.73 2.65 3.31
C SER A 183 13.76 3.65 4.45
N ILE A 184 13.76 4.92 4.07
CA ILE A 184 13.55 6.05 4.97
C ILE A 184 12.17 6.62 4.70
N GLU A 185 11.35 6.70 5.74
CA GLU A 185 10.00 7.25 5.67
C GLU A 185 9.86 8.43 6.63
N ARG A 186 8.98 9.36 6.30
CA ARG A 186 8.68 10.54 7.11
C ARG A 186 7.16 10.70 7.19
N MET A 187 6.64 10.78 8.41
CA MET A 187 5.23 11.01 8.68
C MET A 187 5.06 12.31 9.46
N THR A 188 4.26 13.22 8.92
CA THR A 188 4.01 14.54 9.53
C THR A 188 2.50 14.78 9.56
N LEU A 189 1.98 15.19 10.72
CA LEU A 189 0.58 15.60 10.84
C LEU A 189 0.39 16.99 10.22
N SER A 190 -0.63 17.20 9.40
CA SER A 190 -0.95 18.52 8.86
C SER A 190 -1.42 19.48 9.95
N ASP A 191 -1.22 20.78 9.76
CA ASP A 191 -1.62 21.82 10.74
C ASP A 191 -3.10 21.76 11.13
N ASP A 192 -3.98 21.36 10.22
CA ASP A 192 -5.42 21.21 10.47
C ASP A 192 -5.80 19.86 11.11
N GLY A 193 -4.84 18.96 11.31
CA GLY A 193 -5.03 17.63 11.87
C GLY A 193 -5.80 16.67 10.97
N LYS A 194 -6.12 17.06 9.74
CA LYS A 194 -7.01 16.29 8.85
C LYS A 194 -6.26 15.26 8.02
N ARG A 195 -4.95 15.44 7.85
CA ARG A 195 -4.10 14.63 7.01
C ARG A 195 -2.80 14.28 7.72
N MET A 196 -2.28 13.10 7.42
CA MET A 196 -0.90 12.75 7.66
C MET A 196 -0.20 12.73 6.29
N GLU A 197 0.79 13.62 6.16
CA GLU A 197 1.66 13.72 5.00
C GLU A 197 2.74 12.65 5.15
N TYR A 198 2.93 11.86 4.09
CA TYR A 198 3.85 10.73 4.09
C TYR A 198 4.85 10.90 2.95
N ALA A 199 6.14 10.95 3.29
CA ALA A 199 7.22 10.95 2.32
C ALA A 199 8.09 9.71 2.53
N TRP A 200 8.66 9.19 1.45
CA TRP A 200 9.45 7.98 1.51
C TRP A 200 10.58 8.03 0.50
N THR A 201 11.65 7.28 0.80
CA THR A 201 12.75 6.96 -0.10
C THR A 201 13.09 5.49 0.08
N ILE A 202 13.27 4.77 -1.02
CA ILE A 202 13.71 3.37 -1.03
C ILE A 202 15.05 3.27 -1.74
N GLU A 203 15.93 2.47 -1.16
CA GLU A 203 17.15 1.99 -1.79
C GLU A 203 17.08 0.46 -1.85
N ASP A 204 17.43 -0.11 -3.01
CA ASP A 204 17.59 -1.56 -3.15
C ASP A 204 18.61 -1.80 -4.27
N PRO A 205 19.92 -1.86 -3.97
CA PRO A 205 20.96 -1.97 -5.00
C PRO A 205 20.91 -3.28 -5.79
N GLU A 206 20.08 -4.25 -5.38
CA GLU A 206 19.88 -5.47 -6.15
C GLU A 206 18.96 -5.21 -7.35
N TYR A 207 17.96 -4.36 -7.21
CA TYR A 207 16.90 -4.14 -8.21
C TYR A 207 16.88 -2.71 -8.78
N LEU A 208 17.39 -1.72 -8.05
CA LEU A 208 17.42 -0.29 -8.38
C LEU A 208 18.87 0.20 -8.57
N THR A 209 19.08 1.07 -9.56
CA THR A 209 20.40 1.71 -9.79
C THR A 209 20.60 2.98 -8.97
N ALA A 210 19.52 3.57 -8.46
CA ALA A 210 19.52 4.77 -7.65
C ALA A 210 18.34 4.75 -6.66
N PRO A 211 18.42 5.50 -5.54
CA PRO A 211 17.30 5.69 -4.63
C PRO A 211 16.08 6.27 -5.34
N VAL A 212 14.89 5.83 -4.95
CA VAL A 212 13.63 6.35 -5.46
C VAL A 212 12.82 6.94 -4.33
N SER A 213 12.27 8.13 -4.56
CA SER A 213 11.46 8.84 -3.57
C SER A 213 10.06 9.14 -4.08
N GLY A 214 9.13 9.30 -3.16
CA GLY A 214 7.78 9.71 -3.46
C GLY A 214 7.04 10.22 -2.23
N THR A 215 5.78 10.56 -2.44
CA THR A 215 4.90 11.05 -1.38
C THR A 215 3.53 10.40 -1.46
N GLY A 216 2.80 10.49 -0.35
CA GLY A 216 1.43 10.04 -0.20
C GLY A 216 0.74 10.85 0.89
N THR A 217 -0.58 10.70 0.98
CA THR A 217 -1.37 11.36 2.03
C THR A 217 -2.36 10.38 2.62
N TRP A 218 -2.57 10.50 3.92
CA TRP A 218 -3.53 9.70 4.68
C TRP A 218 -4.55 10.67 5.27
N ALA A 219 -5.84 10.43 5.05
CA ALA A 219 -6.89 11.28 5.61
C ALA A 219 -7.38 10.73 6.96
N TYR A 220 -7.53 11.59 7.97
CA TYR A 220 -8.03 11.16 9.29
C TYR A 220 -9.51 10.77 9.20
N ARG A 221 -9.83 9.49 9.44
CA ARG A 221 -11.15 8.89 9.22
C ARG A 221 -11.58 7.97 10.37
N PRO A 222 -11.71 8.49 11.61
CA PRO A 222 -12.22 7.72 12.75
C PRO A 222 -13.68 7.26 12.57
N ASP A 223 -14.40 7.86 11.63
CA ASP A 223 -15.78 7.52 11.27
C ASP A 223 -15.89 6.28 10.38
N LEU A 224 -14.82 5.88 9.70
CA LEU A 224 -14.82 4.69 8.86
C LEU A 224 -14.60 3.45 9.71
N GLU A 225 -15.24 2.35 9.33
CA GLU A 225 -14.99 1.04 9.92
C GLU A 225 -14.02 0.26 9.04
N ARG A 226 -13.06 -0.39 9.69
CA ARG A 226 -12.17 -1.35 9.02
C ARG A 226 -12.99 -2.58 8.64
N GLN A 227 -12.88 -3.02 7.40
CA GLN A 227 -13.45 -4.29 6.99
C GLN A 227 -12.56 -5.46 7.39
N GLU A 228 -13.10 -6.37 8.19
CA GLU A 228 -12.44 -7.63 8.51
C GLU A 228 -12.74 -8.66 7.43
N ILE A 229 -12.23 -8.44 6.22
CA ILE A 229 -12.28 -9.46 5.16
C ILE A 229 -11.09 -10.39 5.38
N GLU A 230 -11.37 -11.64 5.70
CA GLU A 230 -10.36 -12.69 5.72
C GLU A 230 -9.88 -12.95 4.29
N CYS A 231 -8.57 -12.92 4.08
CA CYS A 231 -8.01 -13.36 2.82
C CYS A 231 -8.10 -14.87 2.74
N ASP A 232 -8.89 -15.36 1.80
CA ASP A 232 -9.04 -16.78 1.48
C ASP A 232 -8.14 -17.11 0.27
N PRO A 233 -7.06 -17.89 0.45
CA PRO A 233 -6.16 -18.27 -0.65
C PRO A 233 -6.86 -19.04 -1.77
N GLU A 234 -7.89 -19.85 -1.47
CA GLU A 234 -8.63 -20.59 -2.49
C GLU A 234 -9.40 -19.61 -3.39
N VAL A 235 -10.05 -18.61 -2.79
CA VAL A 235 -10.73 -17.55 -3.55
C VAL A 235 -9.73 -16.69 -4.34
N ALA A 236 -8.59 -16.35 -3.72
CA ALA A 236 -7.57 -15.51 -4.33
C ALA A 236 -6.92 -16.15 -5.58
N ILE A 237 -6.74 -17.47 -5.59
CA ILE A 237 -6.12 -18.22 -6.71
C ILE A 237 -7.16 -18.62 -7.77
N ARG A 238 -8.45 -18.69 -7.44
CA ARG A 238 -9.52 -19.17 -8.34
C ARG A 238 -9.63 -18.46 -9.69
N PHE A 239 -9.21 -17.20 -9.78
CA PHE A 239 -9.22 -16.47 -11.06
C PHE A 239 -8.04 -16.90 -11.96
N MET A 240 -6.90 -17.20 -11.35
CA MET A 240 -5.67 -17.66 -12.04
C MET A 240 -5.87 -19.05 -12.67
N GLU A 241 -6.48 -19.97 -11.93
CA GLU A 241 -6.76 -21.33 -12.43
C GLU A 241 -7.69 -21.34 -13.65
N ARG A 242 -8.65 -20.41 -13.69
CA ARG A 242 -9.56 -20.26 -14.82
C ARG A 242 -8.86 -19.71 -16.06
N GLN A 243 -7.88 -18.82 -15.91
CA GLN A 243 -7.08 -18.35 -17.05
C GLN A 243 -6.21 -19.46 -17.62
N ASN A 244 -5.53 -20.24 -16.77
CA ASN A 244 -4.70 -21.36 -17.22
C ASN A 244 -5.49 -22.53 -17.83
N ALA A 245 -6.77 -22.69 -17.47
CA ALA A 245 -7.65 -23.70 -18.07
C ALA A 245 -8.28 -23.29 -19.41
N SER A 246 -8.03 -22.05 -19.85
CA SER A 246 -8.57 -21.46 -21.09
C SER A 246 -7.55 -21.43 -22.24
N GLU A 247 -6.30 -21.81 -21.98
CA GLU A 247 -5.22 -22.02 -22.97
C GLU A 247 -5.13 -23.50 -23.38
#